data_AF-G5BY04-F1
#
_entry.id   AF-G5BY04-F1
#
_cell.length_a   1.000
_cell.length_b   1.000
_cell.length_c   1.000
_cell.angle_alpha   90.00
_cell.angle_beta   90.00
_cell.angle_gamma   90.00
#
_symmetry.space_group_name_H-M   'P 1'
#
loop_
_entity.id
_entity.type
_entity.pdbx_description
1 polymer ?
#
loop_
_entity_poly.entity_id
_entity_poly.type
_entity_poly.pdbx_seq_one_letter_code
_entity_poly.pdbx_strand_id
1 'polypeptide(L)'
;MGICTTVRDCGVECHMDDNLLQFATITAHVFSHLIGFTHTSPYCVCGQDICIMDSSVQIAHAFSNCSYATLLQSLLGSTKCMYDKPQKLFKYSYCGNSVVEEGEVCDCGTTKSCANDPCCSESCAPTLGSAYVLGLCCKGCQIVESGTVCREQSNECDLPEWCDGYSAVCPNDVYVEDGLPCLGKVFCYERRCNNRNYQCKAIFGEDAKNTELGCYAEINIQGDCFGHCHKENQTYTRCSNSDALCG
;
A
#
# COMPACT_ATOMS: atom_id res chain seq x y z
N MET A 1 7.22 -17.00 -2.49
CA MET A 1 6.56 -15.89 -1.78
C MET A 1 5.84 -16.46 -0.58
N GLY A 2 6.14 -15.95 0.61
CA GLY A 2 5.58 -16.40 1.88
C GLY A 2 4.75 -15.33 2.60
N ILE A 3 4.88 -14.06 2.21
CA ILE A 3 4.17 -12.95 2.86
C ILE A 3 2.65 -13.10 2.76
N CYS A 4 1.93 -12.66 3.79
CA CYS A 4 0.47 -12.79 3.91
C CYS A 4 -0.05 -14.23 3.92
N THR A 5 0.80 -15.23 4.21
CA THR A 5 0.38 -16.63 4.37
C THR A 5 0.54 -17.10 5.80
N THR A 6 -0.47 -17.77 6.35
CA THR A 6 -0.49 -18.19 7.77
C THR A 6 0.64 -19.15 8.17
N VAL A 7 1.29 -19.81 7.21
CA VAL A 7 2.30 -20.85 7.45
C VAL A 7 3.70 -20.52 6.94
N ARG A 8 3.87 -19.48 6.12
CA ARG A 8 5.17 -19.11 5.52
C ARG A 8 5.52 -17.63 5.68
N ASP A 9 4.70 -16.84 6.38
CA ASP A 9 4.98 -15.42 6.66
C ASP A 9 5.92 -15.28 7.85
N CYS A 10 7.06 -15.97 7.78
CA CYS A 10 8.09 -15.95 8.81
C CYS A 10 9.47 -16.19 8.19
N GLY A 11 10.48 -15.55 8.78
CA GLY A 11 11.88 -15.73 8.47
C GLY A 11 12.68 -15.97 9.73
N VAL A 12 13.83 -16.64 9.59
CA VAL A 12 14.77 -16.85 10.69
C VAL A 12 16.11 -16.28 10.26
N GLU A 13 16.70 -15.46 11.12
CA GLU A 13 18.04 -14.93 10.96
C GLU A 13 18.89 -15.28 12.18
N CYS A 14 20.18 -15.43 11.97
CA CYS A 14 21.17 -15.64 13.02
C CYS A 14 22.22 -14.53 12.87
N HIS A 15 22.44 -13.77 13.93
CA HIS A 15 23.53 -12.78 13.99
C HIS A 15 24.56 -13.25 15.01
N MET A 16 25.84 -13.06 14.69
CA MET A 16 26.96 -13.50 15.51
C MET A 16 27.69 -12.33 16.18
N ASP A 17 27.34 -11.09 15.83
CA ASP A 17 27.92 -9.86 16.36
C ASP A 17 26.85 -8.76 16.53
N ASP A 18 27.23 -7.67 17.20
CA ASP A 18 26.36 -6.53 17.49
C ASP A 18 26.38 -5.48 16.35
N ASN A 19 26.74 -5.85 15.11
CA ASN A 19 26.78 -4.92 14.01
C ASN A 19 25.37 -4.63 13.47
N LEU A 20 24.79 -3.51 13.91
CA LEU A 20 23.44 -3.09 13.53
C LEU A 20 23.21 -2.98 12.01
N LEU A 21 24.22 -2.52 11.25
CA LEU A 21 24.08 -2.38 9.80
C LEU A 21 24.04 -3.73 9.09
N GLN A 22 24.85 -4.69 9.57
CA GLN A 22 24.83 -6.04 9.04
C GLN A 22 23.51 -6.74 9.42
N PHE A 23 23.07 -6.60 10.66
CA PHE A 23 21.77 -7.08 11.12
C PHE A 23 20.64 -6.54 10.23
N ALA A 24 20.56 -5.22 10.05
CA ALA A 24 19.54 -4.61 9.20
C ALA A 24 19.59 -5.10 7.74
N THR A 25 20.79 -5.35 7.21
CA THR A 25 20.96 -5.90 5.85
C THR A 25 20.42 -7.33 5.77
N ILE A 26 20.72 -8.18 6.76
CA ILE A 26 20.23 -9.57 6.83
C ILE A 26 18.72 -9.59 6.99
N THR A 27 18.17 -8.77 7.89
CA THR A 27 16.73 -8.69 8.10
C THR A 27 16.02 -8.26 6.80
N ALA A 28 16.54 -7.24 6.10
CA ALA A 28 16.01 -6.81 4.82
C ALA A 28 16.10 -7.92 3.75
N HIS A 29 17.20 -8.66 3.70
CA HIS A 29 17.41 -9.78 2.79
C HIS A 29 16.39 -10.92 3.04
N VAL A 30 16.23 -11.33 4.30
CA VAL A 30 15.31 -12.42 4.68
C VAL A 30 13.86 -12.00 4.44
N PHE A 31 13.48 -10.77 4.81
CA PHE A 31 12.15 -10.24 4.53
C PHE A 31 11.87 -10.18 3.02
N SER A 32 12.89 -9.84 2.23
CA SER A 32 12.76 -9.75 0.78
C SER A 32 12.43 -11.09 0.12
N HIS A 33 12.87 -12.22 0.70
CA HIS A 33 12.42 -13.54 0.25
C HIS A 33 10.92 -13.78 0.51
N LEU A 34 10.34 -13.20 1.57
CA LEU A 34 8.91 -13.31 1.86
C LEU A 34 8.07 -12.66 0.76
N ILE A 35 8.48 -11.49 0.27
CA ILE A 35 7.86 -10.76 -0.86
C ILE A 35 8.24 -11.32 -2.24
N GLY A 36 9.04 -12.39 -2.28
CA GLY A 36 9.32 -13.18 -3.48
C GLY A 36 10.64 -12.87 -4.18
N PHE A 37 11.52 -12.05 -3.61
CA PHE A 37 12.81 -11.77 -4.23
C PHE A 37 13.68 -13.03 -4.22
N THR A 38 14.48 -13.18 -5.27
CA THR A 38 15.54 -14.19 -5.38
C THR A 38 16.90 -13.53 -5.27
N HIS A 39 17.96 -14.33 -5.10
CA HIS A 39 19.31 -13.78 -5.09
C HIS A 39 19.66 -13.05 -6.39
N THR A 40 20.56 -12.07 -6.26
CA THR A 40 21.11 -11.27 -7.35
C THR A 40 21.78 -12.17 -8.40
N SER A 41 21.42 -11.98 -9.67
CA SER A 41 22.10 -12.61 -10.82
C SER A 41 23.12 -11.63 -11.45
N PRO A 42 24.06 -12.08 -12.30
CA PRO A 42 25.12 -11.22 -12.85
C PRO A 42 24.65 -9.99 -13.65
N TYR A 43 23.42 -9.99 -14.14
CA TYR A 43 22.80 -8.87 -14.87
C TYR A 43 21.99 -7.92 -13.98
N CYS A 44 21.92 -8.20 -12.68
CA CYS A 44 21.19 -7.41 -11.71
C CYS A 44 22.13 -6.35 -11.10
N VAL A 45 21.74 -5.08 -11.18
CA VAL A 45 22.54 -3.93 -10.76
C VAL A 45 21.77 -3.04 -9.79
N CYS A 46 22.46 -2.48 -8.79
CA CYS A 46 21.90 -1.57 -7.79
C CYS A 46 22.70 -0.27 -7.61
N GLY A 47 23.70 -0.01 -8.48
CA GLY A 47 24.57 1.17 -8.37
C GLY A 47 25.59 1.10 -7.24
N GLN A 48 25.76 -0.09 -6.62
CA GLN A 48 26.76 -0.41 -5.60
C GLN A 48 27.43 -1.74 -5.96
N ASP A 49 28.56 -2.05 -5.31
CA ASP A 49 29.30 -3.30 -5.53
C ASP A 49 28.50 -4.54 -5.09
N ILE A 50 27.66 -4.40 -4.07
CA ILE A 50 26.85 -5.48 -3.49
C ILE A 50 25.42 -4.97 -3.28
N CYS A 51 24.45 -5.77 -3.71
CA CYS A 51 23.03 -5.49 -3.51
C CYS A 51 22.48 -6.31 -2.34
N ILE A 52 21.38 -5.87 -1.73
CA ILE A 52 20.80 -6.54 -0.54
C ILE A 52 20.51 -8.03 -0.81
N MET A 53 20.10 -8.39 -2.03
CA MET A 53 19.82 -9.79 -2.40
C MET A 53 21.06 -10.56 -2.88
N ASP A 54 22.26 -10.04 -2.72
CA ASP A 54 23.46 -10.82 -2.99
C ASP A 54 23.54 -12.04 -2.06
N SER A 55 24.12 -13.15 -2.54
CA SER A 55 24.28 -14.37 -1.74
C SER A 55 25.31 -14.24 -0.62
N SER A 56 26.14 -13.18 -0.64
CA SER A 56 27.09 -12.87 0.40
C SER A 56 26.47 -12.00 1.49
N VAL A 57 26.87 -12.22 2.75
CA VAL A 57 26.32 -11.55 3.94
C VAL A 57 27.08 -10.24 4.24
N GLN A 58 27.28 -9.42 3.21
CA GLN A 58 27.95 -8.11 3.35
C GLN A 58 26.92 -6.99 3.52
N ILE A 59 27.36 -5.87 4.10
CA ILE A 59 26.51 -4.69 4.29
C ILE A 59 26.16 -4.10 2.91
N ALA A 60 24.87 -3.93 2.66
CA ALA A 60 24.35 -3.40 1.41
C ALA A 60 23.15 -2.48 1.69
N HIS A 61 22.98 -1.45 0.86
CA HIS A 61 21.97 -0.41 1.10
C HIS A 61 20.97 -0.25 -0.05
N ALA A 62 21.08 -1.08 -1.09
CA ALA A 62 20.26 -0.96 -2.28
C ALA A 62 19.78 -2.32 -2.81
N PHE A 63 18.51 -2.34 -3.22
CA PHE A 63 17.95 -3.45 -4.00
C PHE A 63 18.33 -3.32 -5.48
N SER A 64 18.45 -4.45 -6.16
CA SER A 64 18.78 -4.49 -7.59
C SER A 64 17.56 -4.16 -8.47
N ASN A 65 17.79 -3.75 -9.70
CA ASN A 65 16.76 -3.65 -10.74
C ASN A 65 15.90 -4.93 -10.87
N CYS A 66 16.49 -6.11 -10.71
CA CYS A 66 15.76 -7.39 -10.72
C CYS A 66 14.81 -7.52 -9.53
N SER A 67 15.26 -7.11 -8.34
CA SER A 67 14.44 -7.09 -7.12
C SER A 67 13.20 -6.19 -7.30
N TYR A 68 13.38 -5.00 -7.90
CA TYR A 68 12.27 -4.11 -8.23
C TYR A 68 11.30 -4.71 -9.25
N ALA A 69 11.80 -5.37 -10.29
CA ALA A 69 10.95 -6.04 -11.28
C ALA A 69 10.07 -7.13 -10.63
N THR A 70 10.67 -7.93 -9.75
CA THR A 70 9.94 -8.94 -8.97
C THR A 70 8.91 -8.31 -8.04
N LEU A 71 9.25 -7.20 -7.37
CA LEU A 71 8.29 -6.49 -6.50
C LEU A 71 7.05 -6.05 -7.27
N LEU A 72 7.23 -5.41 -8.43
CA LEU A 72 6.12 -4.95 -9.26
C LEU A 72 5.24 -6.11 -9.71
N GLN A 73 5.83 -7.26 -10.01
CA GLN A 73 5.07 -8.47 -10.34
C GLN A 73 4.35 -9.08 -9.13
N SER A 74 4.98 -9.06 -7.96
CA SER A 74 4.42 -9.57 -6.70
C SER A 74 3.23 -8.72 -6.20
N LEU A 75 3.29 -7.40 -6.39
CA LEU A 75 2.24 -6.45 -6.00
C LEU A 75 0.95 -6.57 -6.82
N LEU A 76 0.98 -7.29 -7.95
CA LEU A 76 -0.22 -7.65 -8.71
C LEU A 76 -0.95 -8.89 -8.13
N GLY A 77 -0.42 -9.50 -7.06
CA GLY A 77 -0.90 -10.75 -6.45
C GLY A 77 -1.34 -10.63 -4.97
N SER A 78 -1.09 -11.70 -4.20
CA SER A 78 -1.62 -11.95 -2.84
C SER A 78 -0.97 -11.12 -1.71
N THR A 79 -0.75 -9.82 -1.90
CA THR A 79 -0.16 -8.91 -0.89
C THR A 79 -1.20 -8.11 -0.11
N LYS A 80 -2.46 -8.58 -0.05
CA LYS A 80 -3.58 -7.85 0.54
C LYS A 80 -3.32 -7.39 1.99
N CYS A 81 -2.60 -8.19 2.78
CA CYS A 81 -2.28 -7.85 4.17
C CYS A 81 -1.30 -6.69 4.33
N MET A 82 -0.55 -6.31 3.27
CA MET A 82 0.43 -5.24 3.34
C MET A 82 -0.17 -3.84 3.12
N TYR A 83 -1.44 -3.75 2.73
CA TYR A 83 -2.10 -2.45 2.49
C TYR A 83 -2.73 -1.87 3.77
N ASP A 84 -2.93 -2.69 4.80
CA ASP A 84 -3.48 -2.23 6.07
C ASP A 84 -2.41 -1.49 6.86
N LYS A 85 -2.64 -0.19 7.10
CA LYS A 85 -1.75 0.63 7.93
C LYS A 85 -1.86 0.16 9.39
N PRO A 86 -0.75 -0.25 10.05
CA PRO A 86 -0.83 -0.71 11.44
C PRO A 86 -1.27 0.42 12.38
N GLN A 87 -2.26 0.14 13.24
CA GLN A 87 -2.86 1.13 14.15
C GLN A 87 -1.93 1.51 15.33
N LYS A 88 -0.97 0.66 15.68
CA LYS A 88 0.05 0.92 16.71
C LYS A 88 1.39 0.35 16.28
N LEU A 89 2.27 1.23 15.82
CA LEU A 89 3.70 0.94 15.70
C LEU A 89 4.35 1.11 17.08
N PHE A 90 5.37 0.31 17.39
CA PHE A 90 6.36 0.71 18.39
C PHE A 90 7.07 1.95 17.83
N LYS A 91 6.47 3.13 18.04
CA LYS A 91 6.97 4.41 17.55
C LYS A 91 8.19 4.81 18.37
N TYR A 92 9.37 4.60 17.82
CA TYR A 92 10.51 5.42 18.18
C TYR A 92 10.43 6.64 17.29
N SER A 93 10.16 7.81 17.87
CA SER A 93 10.23 9.05 17.10
C SER A 93 11.65 9.24 16.58
N TYR A 94 11.78 9.40 15.27
CA TYR A 94 13.07 9.53 14.61
C TYR A 94 12.99 10.52 13.45
N CYS A 95 13.56 11.69 13.69
CA CYS A 95 13.75 12.69 12.66
C CYS A 95 14.67 12.18 11.56
N GLY A 96 14.14 12.14 10.34
CA GLY A 96 14.83 11.73 9.12
C GLY A 96 14.31 10.42 8.52
N ASN A 97 13.18 9.89 9.01
CA ASN A 97 12.49 8.72 8.43
C ASN A 97 11.37 9.11 7.43
N SER A 98 11.20 10.40 7.13
CA SER A 98 10.13 10.94 6.25
C SER A 98 8.72 10.78 6.81
N VAL A 99 8.57 10.59 8.12
CA VAL A 99 7.27 10.49 8.80
C VAL A 99 7.22 11.59 9.84
N VAL A 100 6.26 12.51 9.74
CA VAL A 100 6.09 13.55 10.77
C VAL A 100 5.52 12.92 12.03
N GLU A 101 6.31 12.94 13.10
CA GLU A 101 5.96 12.36 14.40
C GLU A 101 5.64 13.44 15.46
N GLU A 102 5.18 13.02 16.64
CA GLU A 102 4.81 13.96 17.70
C GLU A 102 6.06 14.74 18.17
N GLY A 103 6.00 16.07 18.04
CA GLY A 103 7.12 16.98 18.34
C GLY A 103 7.89 17.45 17.12
N GLU A 104 7.64 16.87 15.94
CA GLU A 104 8.22 17.30 14.67
C GLU A 104 7.22 18.17 13.90
N VAL A 105 7.71 19.19 13.20
CA VAL A 105 6.88 20.01 12.31
C VAL A 105 6.93 19.47 10.87
N CYS A 106 8.04 18.82 10.53
CA CYS A 106 8.32 18.28 9.20
C CYS A 106 9.37 17.16 9.28
N ASP A 107 9.40 16.29 8.28
CA ASP A 107 10.49 15.32 8.10
C ASP A 107 10.72 15.12 6.60
N CYS A 108 11.84 15.64 6.09
CA CYS A 108 12.28 15.54 4.69
C CYS A 108 13.13 14.29 4.41
N GLY A 109 13.27 13.39 5.39
CA GLY A 109 14.04 12.16 5.31
C GLY A 109 15.53 12.36 5.62
N THR A 110 16.37 11.64 4.89
CA THR A 110 17.83 11.69 5.09
C THR A 110 18.40 13.10 4.89
N THR A 111 19.57 13.39 5.49
CA THR A 111 20.34 14.63 5.30
C THR A 111 20.46 15.04 3.82
N LYS A 112 20.75 14.09 2.94
CA LYS A 112 20.85 14.34 1.49
C LYS A 112 19.52 14.77 0.85
N SER A 113 18.40 14.23 1.33
CA SER A 113 17.06 14.61 0.85
C SER A 113 16.72 16.02 1.32
N CYS A 114 16.93 16.29 2.61
CA CYS A 114 16.72 17.59 3.24
C CYS A 114 17.61 18.72 2.71
N ALA A 115 18.82 18.42 2.22
CA ALA A 115 19.72 19.43 1.67
C ALA A 115 19.13 20.21 0.49
N ASN A 116 18.18 19.62 -0.23
CA ASN A 116 17.47 20.27 -1.34
C ASN A 116 16.04 20.69 -0.98
N ASP A 117 15.60 20.45 0.26
CA ASP A 117 14.26 20.83 0.71
C ASP A 117 14.28 22.32 1.13
N PRO A 118 13.53 23.20 0.43
CA PRO A 118 13.52 24.62 0.76
C PRO A 118 12.75 24.91 2.06
N CYS A 119 11.96 23.96 2.55
CA CYS A 119 10.96 24.15 3.60
C CYS A 119 11.34 23.43 4.92
N CYS A 120 12.00 22.27 4.87
CA CYS A 120 12.39 21.47 6.03
C CYS A 120 13.91 21.43 6.21
N SER A 121 14.37 21.51 7.45
CA SER A 121 15.76 21.22 7.80
C SER A 121 15.96 19.78 8.24
N GLU A 122 17.22 19.33 8.27
CA GLU A 122 17.64 18.04 8.84
C GLU A 122 17.30 17.87 10.34
N SER A 123 16.84 18.94 11.00
CA SER A 123 16.42 18.92 12.41
C SER A 123 14.90 18.83 12.57
N CYS A 124 14.17 18.43 11.53
CA CYS A 124 12.71 18.29 11.52
C CYS A 124 11.96 19.56 11.93
N ALA A 125 12.60 20.70 11.61
CA ALA A 125 12.10 22.03 11.87
C ALA A 125 11.97 22.80 10.55
N PRO A 126 11.06 23.79 10.48
CA PRO A 126 10.96 24.63 9.31
C PRO A 126 12.23 25.47 9.11
N THR A 127 12.62 25.68 7.86
CA THR A 127 13.64 26.65 7.49
C THR A 127 13.17 28.09 7.79
N LEU A 128 14.10 29.02 7.99
CA LEU A 128 13.77 30.43 8.27
C LEU A 128 12.85 31.03 7.19
N GLY A 129 11.62 31.38 7.56
CA GLY A 129 10.60 31.94 6.66
C GLY A 129 9.59 30.92 6.13
N SER A 130 9.78 29.63 6.39
CA SER A 130 8.83 28.55 6.09
C SER A 130 7.98 28.31 7.34
N ALA A 131 6.65 28.42 7.22
CA ALA A 131 5.76 28.20 8.35
C ALA A 131 5.38 26.72 8.48
N TYR A 132 5.23 26.02 7.35
CA TYR A 132 4.73 24.64 7.28
C TYR A 132 5.25 23.96 6.02
N VAL A 133 5.45 22.65 6.09
CA VAL A 133 6.54 22.06 5.32
C VAL A 133 6.17 20.79 4.55
N LEU A 134 5.16 20.03 4.98
CA LEU A 134 4.83 18.80 4.27
C LEU A 134 3.33 18.52 4.24
N GLY A 135 2.81 18.22 3.05
CA GLY A 135 1.44 17.79 2.82
C GLY A 135 0.84 18.41 1.55
N LEU A 136 -0.25 17.82 1.06
CA LEU A 136 -0.90 18.20 -0.20
C LEU A 136 -1.49 19.63 -0.17
N CYS A 137 -1.61 20.24 1.01
CA CYS A 137 -2.07 21.61 1.22
C CYS A 137 -0.92 22.62 1.43
N CYS A 138 0.31 22.27 1.05
CA CYS A 138 1.46 23.17 1.09
C CYS A 138 2.01 23.40 -0.32
N LYS A 139 2.23 24.68 -0.67
CA LYS A 139 2.87 25.07 -1.92
C LYS A 139 3.87 26.19 -1.67
N GLY A 140 5.14 25.94 -2.00
CA GLY A 140 6.21 26.94 -1.77
C GLY A 140 6.41 27.28 -0.29
N CYS A 141 6.36 26.29 0.59
CA CYS A 141 6.50 26.43 2.05
C CYS A 141 5.39 27.26 2.74
N GLN A 142 4.27 27.45 2.04
CA GLN A 142 3.10 28.17 2.55
C GLN A 142 1.85 27.31 2.43
N ILE A 143 0.99 27.42 3.43
CA ILE A 143 -0.33 26.77 3.42
C ILE A 143 -1.16 27.44 2.32
N VAL A 144 -1.76 26.60 1.48
CA VAL A 144 -2.66 27.08 0.42
C VAL A 144 -3.96 27.61 1.03
N GLU A 145 -4.65 28.47 0.30
CA GLU A 145 -5.91 29.02 0.78
C GLU A 145 -6.99 27.95 1.02
N SER A 146 -7.89 28.25 1.96
CA SER A 146 -9.04 27.41 2.27
C SER A 146 -9.89 27.20 1.01
N GLY A 147 -10.31 25.96 0.77
CA GLY A 147 -11.05 25.60 -0.44
C GLY A 147 -10.16 25.30 -1.65
N THR A 148 -8.86 25.06 -1.45
CA THR A 148 -8.03 24.39 -2.47
C THR A 148 -8.25 22.87 -2.42
N VAL A 149 -8.53 22.22 -3.55
CA VAL A 149 -8.63 20.74 -3.59
C VAL A 149 -7.26 20.12 -3.37
N CYS A 150 -7.15 19.24 -2.37
CA CYS A 150 -5.94 18.45 -2.12
C CYS A 150 -6.06 17.00 -2.58
N ARG A 151 -7.29 16.46 -2.64
CA ARG A 151 -7.56 15.15 -3.24
C ARG A 151 -8.87 15.21 -4.03
N GLU A 152 -8.79 14.84 -5.29
CA GLU A 152 -9.96 14.70 -6.15
C GLU A 152 -10.76 13.44 -5.81
N GLN A 153 -12.07 13.48 -6.11
CA GLN A 153 -12.89 12.28 -6.07
C GLN A 153 -12.48 11.30 -7.18
N SER A 154 -12.30 10.02 -6.83
CA SER A 154 -11.95 8.97 -7.80
C SER A 154 -13.16 8.40 -8.55
N ASN A 155 -14.34 8.44 -7.92
CA ASN A 155 -15.58 7.90 -8.46
C ASN A 155 -16.78 8.58 -7.77
N GLU A 156 -18.02 8.21 -8.12
CA GLU A 156 -19.22 8.85 -7.58
C GLU A 156 -19.52 8.52 -6.11
N CYS A 157 -18.88 7.49 -5.55
CA CYS A 157 -18.95 7.14 -4.13
C CYS A 157 -17.82 7.75 -3.31
N ASP A 158 -16.98 8.58 -3.91
CA ASP A 158 -15.82 9.21 -3.28
C ASP A 158 -16.05 10.72 -3.20
N LEU A 159 -15.64 11.36 -2.12
CA LEU A 159 -15.73 12.82 -1.97
C LEU A 159 -14.35 13.44 -2.21
N PRO A 160 -14.27 14.67 -2.71
CA PRO A 160 -13.02 15.41 -2.72
C PRO A 160 -12.70 15.99 -1.34
N GLU A 161 -11.43 16.07 -0.98
CA GLU A 161 -10.99 16.83 0.20
C GLU A 161 -10.36 18.17 -0.18
N TRP A 162 -10.59 19.10 0.72
CA TRP A 162 -10.27 20.51 0.58
C TRP A 162 -9.37 20.95 1.72
N CYS A 163 -8.34 21.72 1.40
CA CYS A 163 -7.50 22.36 2.39
C CYS A 163 -8.33 23.34 3.24
N ASP A 164 -8.08 23.35 4.54
CA ASP A 164 -8.78 24.22 5.50
C ASP A 164 -8.23 25.64 5.53
N GLY A 165 -7.01 25.86 5.01
CA GLY A 165 -6.29 27.13 5.03
C GLY A 165 -5.42 27.34 6.27
N TYR A 166 -5.34 26.36 7.17
CA TYR A 166 -4.60 26.43 8.43
C TYR A 166 -3.66 25.22 8.66
N SER A 167 -3.86 24.13 7.93
CA SER A 167 -3.03 22.92 7.94
C SER A 167 -2.40 22.65 6.57
N ALA A 168 -1.13 22.21 6.57
CA ALA A 168 -0.45 21.72 5.37
C ALA A 168 -0.89 20.29 4.98
N VAL A 169 -1.50 19.56 5.92
CA VAL A 169 -1.95 18.18 5.72
C VAL A 169 -3.38 18.20 5.16
N CYS A 170 -3.62 17.44 4.09
CA CYS A 170 -4.96 17.24 3.56
C CYS A 170 -5.82 16.52 4.62
N PRO A 171 -7.08 16.94 4.83
CA PRO A 171 -7.97 16.25 5.75
C PRO A 171 -8.09 14.76 5.48
N ASN A 172 -8.61 14.01 6.46
CA ASN A 172 -8.84 12.58 6.30
C ASN A 172 -9.77 12.30 5.11
N ASP A 173 -9.44 11.26 4.36
CA ASP A 173 -10.24 10.75 3.24
C ASP A 173 -11.65 10.37 3.74
N VAL A 174 -12.65 11.02 3.16
CA VAL A 174 -14.06 10.74 3.40
C VAL A 174 -14.74 10.34 2.09
N TYR A 175 -15.80 9.55 2.22
CA TYR A 175 -16.52 9.02 1.08
C TYR A 175 -18.02 9.12 1.32
N VAL A 176 -18.77 8.95 0.22
CA VAL A 176 -20.23 9.01 0.24
C VAL A 176 -20.77 7.90 1.13
N GLU A 177 -21.78 8.22 1.96
CA GLU A 177 -22.38 7.28 2.90
C GLU A 177 -22.77 5.95 2.25
N ASP A 178 -22.43 4.85 2.92
CA ASP A 178 -22.73 3.50 2.46
C ASP A 178 -24.24 3.32 2.25
N GLY A 179 -24.61 2.68 1.13
CA GLY A 179 -26.01 2.47 0.76
C GLY A 179 -26.60 3.55 -0.13
N LEU A 180 -25.88 4.64 -0.43
CA LEU A 180 -26.34 5.62 -1.42
C LEU A 180 -26.22 5.06 -2.85
N PRO A 181 -27.18 5.35 -3.73
CA PRO A 181 -27.20 4.79 -5.08
C PRO A 181 -26.07 5.37 -5.95
N CYS A 182 -25.39 4.49 -6.68
CA CYS A 182 -24.35 4.79 -7.65
C CYS A 182 -24.64 4.01 -8.94
N LEU A 183 -24.37 4.61 -10.11
CA LEU A 183 -24.74 4.06 -11.43
C LEU A 183 -26.22 3.61 -11.54
N GLY A 184 -27.11 4.24 -10.78
CA GLY A 184 -28.56 4.05 -10.80
C GLY A 184 -29.13 2.76 -10.14
N LYS A 185 -28.39 1.63 -10.12
CA LYS A 185 -28.88 0.34 -9.57
C LYS A 185 -27.90 -0.35 -8.62
N VAL A 186 -26.78 0.28 -8.31
CA VAL A 186 -25.76 -0.21 -7.39
C VAL A 186 -25.70 0.75 -6.21
N PHE A 187 -25.07 0.34 -5.12
CA PHE A 187 -24.91 1.17 -3.93
C PHE A 187 -23.43 1.36 -3.60
N CYS A 188 -23.10 2.53 -3.07
CA CYS A 188 -21.80 2.83 -2.51
C CYS A 188 -21.54 1.95 -1.29
N TYR A 189 -20.34 1.40 -1.20
CA TYR A 189 -19.85 0.70 -0.03
C TYR A 189 -18.34 0.87 0.08
N GLU A 190 -17.86 1.42 1.19
CA GLU A 190 -16.44 1.67 1.46
C GLU A 190 -15.74 2.36 0.26
N ARG A 191 -16.23 3.53 -0.15
CA ARG A 191 -15.71 4.34 -1.28
C ARG A 191 -15.87 3.72 -2.68
N ARG A 192 -16.48 2.53 -2.81
CA ARG A 192 -16.61 1.84 -4.10
C ARG A 192 -18.05 1.76 -4.57
N CYS A 193 -18.26 2.03 -5.86
CA CYS A 193 -19.48 1.64 -6.55
C CYS A 193 -19.32 0.22 -7.14
N ASN A 194 -19.85 -0.79 -6.44
CA ASN A 194 -19.60 -2.20 -6.77
C ASN A 194 -20.44 -2.71 -7.97
N ASN A 195 -20.01 -2.38 -9.18
CA ASN A 195 -20.65 -2.86 -10.41
C ASN A 195 -19.97 -4.13 -10.95
N ARG A 196 -20.72 -5.22 -11.09
CA ARG A 196 -20.19 -6.51 -11.59
C ARG A 196 -19.56 -6.42 -12.98
N ASN A 197 -20.08 -5.56 -13.88
CA ASN A 197 -19.44 -5.36 -15.19
C ASN A 197 -18.04 -4.73 -15.05
N TYR A 198 -17.90 -3.71 -14.20
CA TYR A 198 -16.59 -3.08 -13.98
C TYR A 198 -15.63 -4.05 -13.30
N GLN A 199 -16.11 -4.89 -12.38
CA GLN A 199 -15.30 -5.94 -11.78
C GLN A 199 -14.82 -6.96 -12.81
N CYS A 200 -15.71 -7.43 -13.70
CA CYS A 200 -15.31 -8.33 -14.80
C CYS A 200 -14.28 -7.68 -15.72
N LYS A 201 -14.46 -6.41 -16.09
CA LYS A 201 -13.50 -5.68 -16.94
C LYS A 201 -12.13 -5.53 -16.30
N ALA A 202 -12.09 -5.22 -15.00
CA ALA A 202 -10.84 -5.05 -14.27
C ALA A 202 -10.03 -6.36 -14.17
N ILE A 203 -10.70 -7.52 -14.12
CA ILE A 203 -10.05 -8.83 -13.98
C ILE A 203 -9.71 -9.44 -15.36
N PHE A 204 -10.62 -9.34 -16.33
CA PHE A 204 -10.55 -10.08 -17.59
C PHE A 204 -10.33 -9.19 -18.84
N GLY A 205 -10.30 -7.85 -18.69
CA GLY A 205 -10.09 -6.88 -19.77
C GLY A 205 -11.37 -6.18 -20.24
N GLU A 206 -11.22 -5.11 -21.02
CA GLU A 206 -12.32 -4.18 -21.38
C GLU A 206 -13.55 -4.79 -22.06
N ASP A 207 -13.37 -5.90 -22.78
CA ASP A 207 -14.46 -6.58 -23.49
C ASP A 207 -15.28 -7.50 -22.58
N ALA A 208 -14.82 -7.75 -21.36
CA ALA A 208 -15.51 -8.63 -20.42
C ALA A 208 -16.80 -8.00 -19.88
N LYS A 209 -17.79 -8.85 -19.60
CA LYS A 209 -19.11 -8.43 -19.11
C LYS A 209 -19.60 -9.38 -18.03
N ASN A 210 -20.45 -8.85 -17.16
CA ASN A 210 -21.20 -9.63 -16.19
C ASN A 210 -22.07 -10.67 -16.90
N THR A 211 -22.18 -11.85 -16.30
CA THR A 211 -23.00 -12.95 -16.82
C THR A 211 -24.48 -12.80 -16.43
N GLU A 212 -25.33 -13.68 -16.98
CA GLU A 212 -26.74 -13.76 -16.65
C GLU A 212 -26.96 -14.31 -15.23
N LEU A 213 -28.08 -13.94 -14.60
CA LEU A 213 -28.42 -14.35 -13.23
C LEU A 213 -28.47 -15.88 -13.06
N GLY A 214 -28.82 -16.62 -14.12
CA GLY A 214 -28.88 -18.08 -14.10
C GLY A 214 -27.53 -18.73 -13.80
N CYS A 215 -26.42 -18.17 -14.33
CA CYS A 215 -25.09 -18.71 -14.09
C CYS A 215 -24.75 -18.69 -12.58
N TYR A 216 -25.02 -17.57 -11.91
CA TYR A 216 -24.84 -17.47 -10.46
C TYR A 216 -25.73 -18.44 -9.69
N ALA A 217 -27.01 -18.54 -10.08
CA ALA A 217 -27.98 -19.42 -9.43
C ALA A 217 -27.64 -20.91 -9.58
N GLU A 218 -26.89 -21.30 -10.61
CA GLU A 218 -26.49 -22.69 -10.85
C GLU A 218 -25.09 -23.02 -10.30
N ILE A 219 -24.14 -22.09 -10.38
CA ILE A 219 -22.74 -22.35 -10.03
C ILE A 219 -22.49 -22.11 -8.54
N ASN A 220 -22.94 -20.98 -7.97
CA ASN A 220 -22.59 -20.61 -6.59
C ASN A 220 -23.27 -21.49 -5.53
N ILE A 221 -24.33 -22.21 -5.90
CA ILE A 221 -25.03 -23.15 -5.01
C ILE A 221 -24.36 -24.54 -4.94
N GLN A 222 -23.35 -24.82 -5.78
CA GLN A 222 -22.65 -26.11 -5.79
C GLN A 222 -21.74 -26.26 -4.57
N GLY A 223 -21.09 -25.17 -4.13
CA GLY A 223 -20.20 -25.19 -2.98
C GLY A 223 -18.90 -25.92 -3.28
N ASP A 224 -18.25 -25.56 -4.39
CA ASP A 224 -16.97 -26.11 -4.82
C ASP A 224 -15.97 -24.99 -5.15
N CYS A 225 -14.81 -25.34 -5.73
CA CYS A 225 -13.78 -24.36 -6.05
C CYS A 225 -14.16 -23.36 -7.15
N PHE A 226 -15.24 -23.61 -7.91
CA PHE A 226 -15.71 -22.75 -8.99
C PHE A 226 -16.90 -21.87 -8.56
N GLY A 227 -17.71 -22.32 -7.58
CA GLY A 227 -18.84 -21.54 -7.04
C GLY A 227 -19.12 -21.82 -5.58
N HIS A 228 -18.96 -20.79 -4.72
CA HIS A 228 -19.20 -20.85 -3.29
C HIS A 228 -19.45 -19.45 -2.71
N CYS A 229 -20.03 -19.35 -1.51
CA CYS A 229 -20.23 -18.07 -0.80
C CYS A 229 -19.13 -17.77 0.21
N HIS A 230 -18.48 -18.81 0.71
CA HIS A 230 -17.42 -18.67 1.69
C HIS A 230 -16.42 -19.80 1.53
N LYS A 231 -15.14 -19.48 1.70
CA LYS A 231 -14.06 -20.45 1.77
C LYS A 231 -13.35 -20.29 3.09
N GLU A 232 -13.40 -21.34 3.89
CA GLU A 232 -12.63 -21.45 5.13
C GLU A 232 -11.74 -22.69 5.02
N ASN A 233 -10.43 -22.52 5.13
CA ASN A 233 -9.44 -23.56 4.89
C ASN A 233 -9.58 -24.21 3.48
N GLN A 234 -9.87 -25.52 3.43
CA GLN A 234 -10.10 -26.30 2.20
C GLN A 234 -11.59 -26.60 1.95
N THR A 235 -12.47 -26.00 2.75
CA THR A 235 -13.91 -26.24 2.69
C THR A 235 -14.60 -25.10 1.95
N TYR A 236 -15.46 -25.46 1.02
CA TYR A 236 -16.27 -24.53 0.24
C TYR A 236 -17.71 -24.58 0.73
N THR A 237 -18.22 -23.44 1.19
CA THR A 237 -19.61 -23.32 1.64
C THR A 237 -20.48 -22.92 0.46
N ARG A 238 -21.44 -23.78 0.09
CA ARG A 238 -22.44 -23.47 -0.93
C ARG A 238 -23.25 -22.22 -0.55
N CYS A 239 -23.61 -21.42 -1.54
CA CYS A 239 -24.56 -20.34 -1.33
C CYS A 239 -25.98 -20.88 -1.09
N SER A 240 -26.77 -20.09 -0.35
CA SER A 240 -28.22 -20.21 -0.35
C SER A 240 -28.80 -19.64 -1.67
N ASN A 241 -30.07 -19.92 -1.97
CA ASN A 241 -30.71 -19.37 -3.17
C ASN A 241 -30.81 -17.83 -3.13
N SER A 242 -30.95 -17.22 -1.94
CA SER A 242 -30.99 -15.76 -1.81
C SER A 242 -29.63 -15.11 -2.01
N ASP A 243 -28.55 -15.86 -1.75
CA ASP A 243 -27.18 -15.33 -1.74
C ASP A 243 -26.38 -15.76 -2.97
N ALA A 244 -27.01 -16.42 -3.94
CA ALA A 244 -26.35 -16.92 -5.14
C ALA A 244 -25.62 -15.81 -5.93
N LEU A 245 -26.03 -14.55 -5.80
CA LEU A 245 -25.41 -13.39 -6.45
C LEU A 245 -24.25 -12.75 -5.66
N CYS A 246 -23.87 -13.34 -4.53
CA CYS A 246 -22.91 -12.78 -3.56
C CYS A 246 -21.75 -13.75 -3.24
N GLY A 247 -21.53 -14.75 -4.10
CA GLY A 247 -20.36 -15.65 -4.00
C GLY A 247 -19.05 -15.01 -4.44
#